data_AF-A0A3E3IYC2-F1
#
_entry.id   AF-A0A3E3IYC2-F1
#
_cell.length_a   1.000
_cell.length_b   1.000
_cell.length_c   1.000
_cell.angle_alpha   90.00
_cell.angle_beta   90.00
_cell.angle_gamma   90.00
#
_symmetry.space_group_name_H-M   'P 1'
#
loop_
_entity.id
_entity.type
_entity.pdbx_description
1 polymer ?
#
loop_
_entity_poly.entity_id
_entity_poly.type
_entity_poly.pdbx_seq_one_letter_code
_entity_poly.pdbx_strand_id
1 'polypeptide(L)'
;MKEEKDEKILINELENKRVIIEPFESDEINSQDSVIIYREAEKPVRLTLGFKILLGLGIFLSGINSVFFFYFIVHWRQEVTNITEPFEFTKKLNNLLFYSIILLCFIMLVSIAISKRPFNSALYRLGVAIGVLVTAAAFIFPRFKGYKAAFKIFSVKGHFLANGDYLIIGLLILVMALLMRYGYKYQSNSDMTI
;
A
#
# COMPACT_ATOMS: atom_id res chain seq x y z
N MET A 1 -54.41 -3.80 -40.96
CA MET A 1 -53.01 -3.36 -41.13
C MET A 1 -52.33 -3.03 -39.78
N LYS A 2 -52.53 -3.89 -38.77
CA LYS A 2 -51.87 -3.80 -37.45
C LYS A 2 -51.49 -5.20 -36.94
N GLU A 3 -52.30 -6.22 -37.28
CA GLU A 3 -52.02 -7.64 -36.95
C GLU A 3 -50.82 -8.25 -37.71
N GLU A 4 -50.59 -7.87 -38.97
CA GLU A 4 -49.49 -8.44 -39.79
C GLU A 4 -48.08 -8.02 -39.30
N LYS A 5 -48.00 -6.97 -38.49
CA LYS A 5 -46.71 -6.46 -37.96
C LYS A 5 -46.30 -7.18 -36.67
N ASP A 6 -47.26 -7.67 -35.89
CA ASP A 6 -47.01 -8.37 -34.62
C ASP A 6 -46.67 -9.85 -34.86
N GLU A 7 -47.20 -10.47 -35.93
CA GLU A 7 -46.86 -11.85 -36.31
C GLU A 7 -45.41 -11.99 -36.81
N LYS A 8 -44.89 -11.01 -37.56
CA LYS A 8 -43.49 -11.01 -38.01
C LYS A 8 -42.47 -10.80 -36.89
N ILE A 9 -42.85 -10.13 -35.80
CA ILE A 9 -41.98 -9.94 -34.63
C ILE A 9 -41.89 -11.25 -33.82
N LEU A 10 -43.01 -11.97 -33.67
CA LEU A 10 -43.08 -13.24 -32.96
C LEU A 10 -42.32 -14.38 -33.66
N ILE A 11 -42.31 -14.41 -35.00
CA ILE A 11 -41.58 -15.45 -35.76
C ILE A 11 -40.07 -15.26 -35.64
N ASN A 12 -39.57 -14.02 -35.69
CA ASN A 12 -38.14 -13.72 -35.60
C ASN A 12 -37.56 -14.00 -34.19
N GLU A 13 -38.38 -13.83 -33.15
CA GLU A 13 -38.00 -14.11 -31.76
C GLU A 13 -38.03 -15.62 -31.44
N LEU A 14 -38.91 -16.39 -32.10
CA LEU A 14 -38.97 -17.85 -31.98
C LEU A 14 -37.89 -18.58 -32.79
N GLU A 15 -37.37 -17.99 -33.86
CA GLU A 15 -36.29 -18.56 -34.68
C GLU A 15 -34.92 -18.39 -34.00
N ASN A 16 -34.69 -17.25 -33.34
CA ASN A 16 -33.47 -17.02 -32.55
C ASN A 16 -33.40 -17.85 -31.25
N LYS A 17 -34.54 -18.39 -30.80
CA LYS A 17 -34.61 -19.25 -29.60
C LYS A 17 -34.57 -20.76 -29.92
N ARG A 18 -34.59 -21.15 -31.20
CA ARG A 18 -34.65 -22.55 -31.65
C ARG A 18 -33.36 -23.09 -32.29
N VAL A 19 -32.26 -22.36 -32.21
CA VAL A 19 -30.92 -22.80 -32.59
C VAL A 19 -30.07 -22.48 -31.36
N ILE A 20 -29.83 -23.37 -30.39
CA ILE A 20 -28.93 -24.53 -30.46
C ILE A 20 -29.40 -25.50 -29.37
N ILE A 21 -30.16 -26.53 -29.75
CA ILE A 21 -30.21 -27.80 -29.04
C ILE A 21 -30.01 -28.84 -30.14
N GLU A 22 -28.80 -29.40 -30.24
CA GLU A 22 -28.64 -30.75 -30.79
C GLU A 22 -28.22 -31.70 -29.66
N PRO A 23 -28.77 -32.93 -29.64
CA PRO A 23 -28.69 -33.85 -28.51
C PRO A 23 -27.61 -34.91 -28.74
N PHE A 24 -26.97 -35.42 -27.68
CA PHE A 24 -26.62 -36.85 -27.61
C PHE A 24 -26.28 -37.30 -26.17
N GLU A 25 -27.00 -38.35 -25.74
CA GLU A 25 -26.68 -39.42 -24.77
C GLU A 25 -26.11 -39.04 -23.38
N SER A 26 -26.94 -39.09 -22.33
CA SER A 26 -27.23 -40.27 -21.48
C SER A 26 -26.15 -40.52 -20.43
N ASP A 27 -26.39 -40.11 -19.19
CA ASP A 27 -26.66 -41.05 -18.09
C ASP A 27 -26.83 -40.34 -16.75
N GLU A 28 -27.83 -40.83 -16.02
CA GLU A 28 -28.02 -40.83 -14.57
C GLU A 28 -27.93 -39.51 -13.76
N ILE A 29 -29.13 -39.18 -13.26
CA ILE A 29 -29.44 -38.35 -12.10
C ILE A 29 -28.45 -38.63 -10.95
N ASN A 30 -27.65 -37.64 -10.58
CA ASN A 30 -27.17 -37.55 -9.20
C ASN A 30 -27.27 -36.10 -8.72
N SER A 31 -28.02 -35.94 -7.63
CA SER A 31 -28.29 -34.68 -6.95
C SER A 31 -27.00 -33.94 -6.62
N GLN A 32 -26.81 -32.78 -7.21
CA GLN A 32 -25.83 -31.83 -6.69
C GLN A 32 -26.57 -30.57 -6.31
N ASP A 33 -26.77 -30.46 -4.99
CA ASP A 33 -27.30 -29.32 -4.28
C ASP A 33 -26.94 -28.01 -4.98
N SER A 34 -27.95 -27.18 -5.23
CA SER A 34 -27.73 -25.76 -5.45
C SER A 34 -26.95 -25.24 -4.25
N VAL A 35 -25.64 -25.10 -4.39
CA VAL A 35 -24.78 -24.48 -3.38
C VAL A 35 -25.22 -23.02 -3.31
N ILE A 36 -26.15 -22.76 -2.40
CA ILE A 36 -26.50 -21.42 -1.96
C ILE A 36 -25.24 -20.88 -1.32
N ILE A 37 -24.45 -20.12 -2.07
CA ILE A 37 -23.35 -19.34 -1.51
C ILE A 37 -24.02 -18.28 -0.65
N TYR A 38 -24.12 -18.56 0.65
CA TYR A 38 -24.38 -17.54 1.64
C TYR A 38 -23.27 -16.50 1.52
N ARG A 39 -23.53 -15.42 0.80
CA ARG A 39 -22.75 -14.19 0.95
C ARG A 39 -23.11 -13.66 2.32
N GLU A 40 -22.41 -14.17 3.32
CA GLU A 40 -22.45 -13.66 4.68
C GLU A 40 -22.20 -12.16 4.57
N ALA A 41 -23.21 -11.35 4.94
CA ALA A 41 -23.10 -9.91 4.89
C ALA A 41 -21.88 -9.52 5.73
N GLU A 42 -20.79 -9.12 5.06
CA GLU A 42 -19.53 -8.77 5.69
C GLU A 42 -19.83 -7.68 6.73
N LYS A 43 -19.93 -8.08 8.00
CA LYS A 43 -20.10 -7.14 9.11
C LYS A 43 -18.96 -6.14 9.01
N PRO A 44 -19.23 -4.82 9.11
CA PRO A 44 -18.17 -3.84 9.07
C PRO A 44 -17.16 -4.22 10.13
N VAL A 45 -15.91 -4.48 9.72
CA VAL A 45 -14.82 -4.92 10.62
C VAL A 45 -14.64 -3.84 11.67
N ARG A 46 -15.32 -3.97 12.81
CA ARG A 46 -15.23 -3.02 13.90
C ARG A 46 -13.86 -3.21 14.53
N LEU A 47 -13.01 -2.19 14.44
CA LEU A 47 -11.70 -2.16 15.09
C LEU A 47 -11.85 -2.61 16.56
N THR A 48 -11.14 -3.67 16.92
CA THR A 48 -11.10 -4.21 18.29
C THR A 48 -10.60 -3.13 19.26
N LEU A 49 -11.02 -3.21 20.52
CA LEU A 49 -10.61 -2.25 21.56
C LEU A 49 -9.07 -2.12 21.63
N GLY A 50 -8.36 -3.25 21.53
CA GLY A 50 -6.90 -3.28 21.50
C GLY A 50 -6.29 -2.51 20.32
N PHE A 51 -6.88 -2.61 19.12
CA PHE A 51 -6.41 -1.85 17.96
C PHE A 51 -6.57 -0.33 18.17
N LYS A 52 -7.67 0.11 18.82
CA LYS A 52 -7.87 1.54 19.10
C LYS A 52 -6.83 2.09 20.10
N ILE A 53 -6.50 1.32 21.12
CA ILE A 53 -5.46 1.67 22.10
C ILE A 53 -4.10 1.74 21.41
N LEU A 54 -3.76 0.72 20.61
CA LEU A 54 -2.49 0.67 19.88
C LEU A 54 -2.37 1.82 18.86
N LEU A 55 -3.44 2.13 18.14
CA LEU A 55 -3.50 3.25 17.21
C LEU A 55 -3.30 4.58 17.94
N GLY A 56 -4.00 4.79 19.06
CA GLY A 56 -3.84 6.01 19.87
C GLY A 56 -2.43 6.18 20.41
N LEU A 57 -1.84 5.11 20.94
CA LEU A 57 -0.46 5.10 21.43
C LEU A 57 0.54 5.36 20.30
N GLY A 58 0.35 4.73 19.13
CA GLY A 58 1.15 4.96 17.94
C GLY A 58 1.11 6.41 17.47
N ILE A 59 -0.07 7.03 17.42
CA ILE A 59 -0.25 8.45 17.07
C ILE A 59 0.45 9.35 18.08
N PHE A 60 0.31 9.07 19.38
CA PHE A 60 0.95 9.86 20.43
C PHE A 60 2.47 9.84 20.33
N LEU A 61 3.08 8.65 20.25
CA LEU A 61 4.53 8.48 20.15
C LEU A 61 5.11 9.05 18.85
N SER A 62 4.47 8.76 17.72
CA SER A 62 4.93 9.29 16.42
C SER A 62 4.71 10.79 16.30
N GLY A 63 3.65 11.33 16.92
CA GLY A 63 3.38 12.76 17.02
C GLY A 63 4.48 13.52 17.77
N ILE A 64 4.87 13.06 18.96
CA ILE A 64 5.99 13.64 19.73
C ILE A 64 7.28 13.62 18.90
N ASN A 65 7.59 12.48 18.27
CA ASN A 65 8.79 12.36 17.46
C ASN A 65 8.76 13.24 16.19
N SER A 66 7.58 13.49 15.62
CA SER A 66 7.42 14.37 14.46
C SER A 66 7.78 15.84 14.77
N VAL A 67 7.65 16.29 16.02
CA VAL A 67 8.09 17.64 16.43
C VAL A 67 9.61 17.80 16.26
N PHE A 68 10.38 16.75 16.55
CA PHE A 68 11.83 16.76 16.34
C PHE A 68 12.21 16.89 14.87
N PHE A 69 11.38 16.39 13.94
CA PHE A 69 11.60 16.63 12.51
C PHE A 69 11.56 18.13 12.18
N PHE A 70 10.53 18.84 12.64
CA PHE A 70 10.41 20.28 12.40
C PHE A 70 11.52 21.07 13.08
N TYR A 71 11.85 20.73 14.32
CA TYR A 71 13.00 21.32 15.02
C TYR A 71 14.29 21.16 14.21
N PHE A 72 14.53 19.95 13.69
CA PHE A 72 15.71 19.63 12.91
C PHE A 72 15.75 20.40 11.57
N ILE A 73 14.61 20.57 10.89
CA ILE A 73 14.51 21.37 9.66
C ILE A 73 14.79 22.85 9.94
N VAL A 74 14.24 23.41 11.02
CA VAL A 74 14.47 24.82 11.39
C VAL A 74 15.94 25.09 11.69
N HIS A 75 16.61 24.17 12.40
CA HIS A 75 18.01 24.32 12.79
C HIS A 75 18.99 23.69 11.78
N TRP A 76 18.50 23.18 10.63
CA TRP A 76 19.31 22.45 9.66
C TRP A 76 20.53 23.26 9.18
N ARG A 77 20.32 24.54 8.84
CA ARG A 77 21.40 25.40 8.35
C ARG A 77 22.53 25.51 9.36
N GLN A 78 22.19 25.81 10.61
CA GLN A 78 23.15 25.95 11.70
C GLN A 78 23.86 24.63 12.00
N GLU A 79 23.10 23.53 11.98
CA GLU A 79 23.62 22.20 12.24
C GLU A 79 24.55 21.70 11.15
N VAL A 80 24.35 22.08 9.88
CA VAL A 80 25.25 21.72 8.78
C VAL A 80 26.51 22.59 8.77
N THR A 81 26.41 23.88 9.13
CA THR A 81 27.58 24.78 9.17
C THR A 81 28.57 24.44 10.28
N ASN A 82 28.10 23.80 11.35
CA ASN A 82 28.94 23.42 12.49
C ASN A 82 29.66 22.08 12.30
N ILE A 83 29.45 21.39 11.18
CA ILE A 83 30.02 20.07 10.95
C ILE A 83 31.45 20.20 10.49
N THR A 84 32.37 19.74 11.33
CA THR A 84 33.79 19.67 11.04
C THR A 84 34.18 18.29 10.50
N GLU A 85 33.50 17.23 10.92
CA GLU A 85 33.80 15.86 10.51
C GLU A 85 32.79 15.24 9.55
N PRO A 86 33.24 14.52 8.49
CA PRO A 86 32.35 13.90 7.50
C PRO A 86 31.44 12.80 8.09
N PHE A 87 31.86 12.17 9.20
CA PHE A 87 31.06 11.17 9.90
C PHE A 87 29.82 11.77 10.56
N GLU A 88 29.94 12.97 11.13
CA GLU A 88 28.80 13.66 11.77
C GLU A 88 27.75 14.07 10.74
N PHE A 89 28.18 14.49 9.55
CA PHE A 89 27.28 14.76 8.43
C PHE A 89 26.43 13.54 8.06
N THR A 90 27.08 12.38 7.93
CA THR A 90 26.39 11.12 7.65
C THR A 90 25.38 10.78 8.75
N LYS A 91 25.75 10.96 10.02
CA LYS A 91 24.85 10.72 11.16
C LYS A 91 23.64 11.65 11.13
N LYS A 92 23.83 12.93 10.85
CA LYS A 92 22.74 13.92 10.72
C LYS A 92 21.79 13.57 9.56
N LEU A 93 22.31 13.12 8.42
CA LEU A 93 21.48 12.65 7.30
C LEU A 93 20.65 11.42 7.63
N ASN A 94 21.23 10.44 8.34
CA ASN A 94 20.49 9.26 8.79
C ASN A 94 19.37 9.65 9.77
N ASN A 95 19.64 10.58 10.68
CA ASN A 95 18.62 11.10 11.60
C ASN A 95 17.50 11.84 10.84
N LEU A 96 17.84 12.65 9.83
CA LEU A 96 16.86 13.32 8.98
C LEU A 96 15.94 12.30 8.27
N LEU A 97 16.53 11.25 7.69
CA LEU A 97 15.78 10.18 7.06
C LEU A 97 14.84 9.49 8.07
N PHE A 98 15.35 9.15 9.24
CA PHE A 98 14.56 8.51 10.29
C PHE A 98 13.35 9.37 10.73
N TYR A 99 13.58 10.66 11.02
CA TYR A 99 12.50 11.56 11.41
C TYR A 99 11.50 11.81 10.27
N SER A 100 11.95 11.82 9.02
CA SER A 100 11.05 11.93 7.86
C SER A 100 10.13 10.71 7.71
N ILE A 101 10.66 9.50 7.97
CA ILE A 101 9.86 8.27 7.96
C ILE A 101 8.83 8.31 9.10
N ILE A 102 9.24 8.74 10.30
CA ILE A 102 8.31 8.88 11.43
C ILE A 102 7.19 9.86 11.11
N LEU A 103 7.49 11.01 10.50
CA LEU A 103 6.49 11.98 10.10
C LEU A 103 5.48 11.36 9.11
N LEU A 104 5.97 10.64 8.10
CA LEU A 104 5.09 9.96 7.13
C LEU A 104 4.23 8.88 7.82
N CYS A 105 4.80 8.12 8.77
CA CYS A 105 4.07 7.16 9.59
C CYS A 105 2.99 7.83 10.45
N PHE A 106 3.30 8.98 11.08
CA PHE A 106 2.32 9.74 11.83
C PHE A 106 1.14 10.16 10.95
N ILE A 107 1.40 10.70 9.75
CA ILE A 107 0.36 11.07 8.80
C ILE A 107 -0.47 9.85 8.37
N MET A 108 0.15 8.68 8.17
CA MET A 108 -0.58 7.43 7.89
C MET A 108 -1.51 7.04 9.04
N LEU A 109 -1.03 7.06 10.28
CA LEU A 109 -1.83 6.69 11.45
C LEU A 109 -3.00 7.67 11.68
N VAL A 110 -2.77 8.97 11.51
CA VAL A 110 -3.83 10.00 11.55
C VAL A 110 -4.85 9.76 10.43
N SER A 111 -4.39 9.40 9.23
CA SER A 111 -5.29 9.08 8.10
C SER A 111 -6.19 7.88 8.42
N ILE A 112 -5.68 6.86 9.09
CA ILE A 112 -6.46 5.69 9.55
C ILE A 112 -7.47 6.12 10.63
N ALA A 113 -7.04 6.94 11.60
CA ALA A 113 -7.91 7.40 12.68
C ALA A 113 -9.11 8.22 12.16
N ILE A 114 -8.89 9.09 11.17
CA ILE A 114 -9.94 9.90 10.54
C ILE A 114 -10.86 9.01 9.69
N SER A 115 -10.29 8.13 8.87
CA SER A 115 -11.07 7.33 7.91
C SER A 115 -11.84 6.19 8.58
N LYS A 116 -11.50 5.84 9.83
CA LYS A 116 -12.02 4.69 10.59
C LYS A 116 -11.90 3.35 9.84
N ARG A 117 -11.08 3.30 8.79
CA ARG A 117 -10.86 2.16 7.90
C ARG A 117 -9.37 1.80 7.94
N PRO A 118 -9.03 0.51 8.01
CA PRO A 118 -7.63 0.08 8.05
C PRO A 118 -6.91 0.37 6.73
N PHE A 119 -7.59 0.25 5.58
CA PHE A 119 -7.01 0.60 4.28
C PHE A 119 -7.63 1.88 3.73
N ASN A 120 -6.79 2.89 3.55
CA ASN A 120 -7.12 4.14 2.87
C ASN A 120 -6.21 4.30 1.65
N SER A 121 -6.69 4.99 0.61
CA SER A 121 -5.87 5.42 -0.52
C SER A 121 -4.62 6.19 -0.10
N ALA A 122 -4.68 6.95 0.99
CA ALA A 122 -3.52 7.64 1.57
C ALA A 122 -2.45 6.66 2.08
N LEU A 123 -2.85 5.49 2.61
CA LEU A 123 -1.94 4.52 3.22
C LEU A 123 -0.97 3.94 2.20
N TYR A 124 -1.47 3.46 1.05
CA TYR A 124 -0.58 2.93 0.02
C TYR A 124 0.28 4.02 -0.61
N ARG A 125 -0.25 5.24 -0.80
CA ARG A 125 0.52 6.37 -1.36
C ARG A 125 1.67 6.77 -0.45
N LEU A 126 1.40 6.90 0.86
CA LEU A 126 2.42 7.23 1.86
C LEU A 126 3.41 6.08 2.05
N GLY A 127 2.94 4.82 2.02
CA GLY A 127 3.83 3.65 2.02
C GLY A 127 4.77 3.62 0.82
N VAL A 128 4.27 3.90 -0.39
CA VAL A 128 5.11 4.07 -1.59
C VAL A 128 6.10 5.22 -1.40
N ALA A 129 5.66 6.36 -0.86
CA ALA A 129 6.54 7.50 -0.61
C ALA A 129 7.69 7.15 0.35
N ILE A 130 7.42 6.44 1.44
CA ILE A 130 8.45 5.94 2.37
C ILE A 130 9.39 4.97 1.65
N GLY A 131 8.85 4.01 0.90
CA GLY A 131 9.65 3.03 0.17
C GLY A 131 10.58 3.67 -0.85
N VAL A 132 10.07 4.64 -1.63
CA VAL A 132 10.87 5.43 -2.59
C VAL A 132 11.94 6.24 -1.85
N LEU A 133 11.59 6.91 -0.75
CA LEU A 133 12.51 7.73 0.03
C LEU A 133 13.69 6.90 0.57
N VAL A 134 13.40 5.74 1.16
CA VAL A 134 14.44 4.82 1.69
C VAL A 134 15.28 4.24 0.56
N THR A 135 14.65 3.84 -0.56
CA THR A 135 15.36 3.33 -1.74
C THR A 135 16.29 4.40 -2.33
N ALA A 136 15.82 5.65 -2.44
CA ALA A 136 16.65 6.76 -2.91
C ALA A 136 17.82 7.02 -1.97
N ALA A 137 17.61 6.98 -0.64
CA ALA A 137 18.67 7.13 0.35
C ALA A 137 19.76 6.06 0.21
N ALA A 138 19.39 4.83 -0.17
CA ALA A 138 20.34 3.75 -0.42
C ALA A 138 21.39 4.10 -1.49
N PHE A 139 21.00 4.89 -2.50
CA PHE A 139 21.91 5.35 -3.55
C PHE A 139 22.56 6.69 -3.19
N ILE A 140 21.80 7.63 -2.60
CA ILE A 140 22.28 9.00 -2.32
C ILE A 140 23.35 8.98 -1.24
N PHE A 141 23.17 8.25 -0.16
CA PHE A 141 24.04 8.34 1.02
C PHE A 141 25.48 7.86 0.75
N PRO A 142 25.72 6.76 0.02
CA PRO A 142 27.06 6.32 -0.37
C PRO A 142 27.89 7.35 -1.15
N ARG A 143 27.27 8.41 -1.69
CA ARG A 143 27.99 9.48 -2.42
C ARG A 143 28.64 10.50 -1.49
N PHE A 144 28.27 10.53 -0.22
CA PHE A 144 28.88 11.43 0.75
C PHE A 144 30.21 10.87 1.28
N LYS A 145 31.21 11.75 1.41
CA LYS A 145 32.51 11.39 1.97
C LYS A 145 32.34 10.93 3.40
N GLY A 146 33.05 9.86 3.79
CA GLY A 146 32.99 9.29 5.13
C GLY A 146 31.77 8.40 5.40
N TYR A 147 30.88 8.20 4.42
CA TYR A 147 29.75 7.29 4.56
C TYR A 147 30.23 5.82 4.64
N LYS A 148 29.85 5.14 5.73
CA LYS A 148 30.15 3.72 5.94
C LYS A 148 28.85 2.94 5.97
N ALA A 149 28.76 1.90 5.14
CA ALA A 149 27.69 0.91 5.18
C ALA A 149 28.25 -0.44 5.64
N ALA A 150 27.44 -1.20 6.37
CA ALA A 150 27.75 -2.58 6.73
C ALA A 150 27.64 -3.47 5.48
N PHE A 151 26.53 -3.35 4.74
CA PHE A 151 26.32 -4.07 3.50
C PHE A 151 26.50 -3.16 2.27
N LYS A 152 27.53 -3.43 1.46
CA LYS A 152 27.90 -2.62 0.29
C LYS A 152 27.61 -3.38 -1.00
N ILE A 153 26.88 -2.77 -1.91
CA ILE A 153 26.59 -3.35 -3.23
C ILE A 153 27.50 -2.71 -4.27
N PHE A 154 28.13 -3.55 -5.12
CA PHE A 154 29.09 -3.16 -6.15
C PHE A 154 30.18 -2.20 -5.64
N SER A 155 31.08 -2.71 -4.79
CA SER A 155 32.21 -1.92 -4.29
C SER A 155 33.44 -2.07 -5.18
N VAL A 156 33.98 -0.94 -5.65
CA VAL A 156 35.24 -0.85 -6.40
C VAL A 156 36.12 0.22 -5.77
N LYS A 157 37.37 -0.13 -5.42
CA LYS A 157 38.40 0.79 -4.90
C LYS A 157 37.93 1.69 -3.74
N GLY A 158 37.14 1.15 -2.80
CA GLY A 158 36.67 1.88 -1.61
C GLY A 158 35.40 2.72 -1.81
N HIS A 159 34.93 2.87 -3.06
CA HIS A 159 33.60 3.40 -3.36
C HIS A 159 32.61 2.24 -3.53
N PHE A 160 31.33 2.48 -3.27
CA PHE A 160 30.28 1.50 -3.50
C PHE A 160 29.02 2.18 -4.04
N LEU A 161 28.27 1.45 -4.87
CA LEU A 161 27.16 2.03 -5.63
C LEU A 161 25.93 2.28 -4.76
N ALA A 162 25.61 1.34 -3.86
CA ALA A 162 24.42 1.40 -3.04
C ALA A 162 24.65 0.77 -1.66
N ASN A 163 24.03 1.36 -0.63
CA ASN A 163 23.89 0.73 0.67
C ASN A 163 22.81 -0.35 0.57
N GLY A 164 23.21 -1.61 0.74
CA GLY A 164 22.31 -2.73 0.61
C GLY A 164 21.26 -2.82 1.71
N ASP A 165 21.56 -2.35 2.92
CA ASP A 165 20.61 -2.37 4.05
C ASP A 165 19.38 -1.52 3.71
N TYR A 166 19.62 -0.28 3.26
CA TYR A 166 18.54 0.61 2.84
C TYR A 166 17.88 0.15 1.54
N LEU A 167 18.63 -0.44 0.61
CA LEU A 167 18.04 -0.93 -0.63
C LEU A 167 17.03 -2.06 -0.36
N ILE A 168 17.41 -3.04 0.45
CA ILE A 168 16.54 -4.17 0.80
C ILE A 168 15.31 -3.66 1.58
N ILE A 169 15.51 -2.84 2.61
CA ILE A 169 14.40 -2.30 3.41
C ILE A 169 13.45 -1.47 2.55
N GLY A 170 13.99 -0.61 1.67
CA GLY A 170 13.19 0.22 0.77
C GLY A 170 12.37 -0.61 -0.21
N LEU A 171 12.96 -1.65 -0.80
CA LEU A 171 12.25 -2.58 -1.69
C LEU A 171 11.16 -3.36 -0.95
N LEU A 172 11.43 -3.86 0.26
CA LEU A 172 10.43 -4.56 1.07
C LEU A 172 9.24 -3.65 1.40
N ILE A 173 9.49 -2.39 1.79
CA ILE A 173 8.42 -1.42 2.04
C ILE A 173 7.61 -1.17 0.76
N LEU A 174 8.26 -1.03 -0.41
CA LEU A 174 7.57 -0.87 -1.68
C LEU A 174 6.66 -2.06 -2.01
N VAL A 175 7.16 -3.29 -1.84
CA VAL A 175 6.37 -4.50 -2.06
C VAL A 175 5.16 -4.51 -1.11
N MET A 176 5.36 -4.21 0.18
CA MET A 176 4.26 -4.13 1.14
C MET A 176 3.25 -3.04 0.78
N ALA A 177 3.69 -1.87 0.32
CA ALA A 177 2.80 -0.80 -0.09
C ALA A 177 1.97 -1.18 -1.34
N LEU A 178 2.56 -1.91 -2.28
CA LEU A 178 1.83 -2.46 -3.44
C LEU A 178 0.82 -3.52 -3.01
N LEU A 179 1.15 -4.39 -2.06
CA LEU A 179 0.20 -5.35 -1.49
C LEU A 179 -0.96 -4.63 -0.78
N MET A 180 -0.68 -3.57 -0.03
CA MET A 180 -1.73 -2.73 0.58
C MET A 180 -2.64 -2.07 -0.47
N ARG A 181 -2.12 -1.71 -1.64
CA ARG A 181 -2.95 -1.21 -2.77
C ARG A 181 -3.92 -2.27 -3.25
N TYR A 182 -3.49 -3.53 -3.35
CA TYR A 182 -4.39 -4.63 -3.69
C TYR A 182 -5.42 -4.86 -2.58
N GLY A 183 -5.01 -4.87 -1.31
CA GLY A 183 -5.92 -4.99 -0.16
C GLY A 183 -6.99 -3.89 -0.15
N TYR A 184 -6.61 -2.64 -0.44
CA TYR A 184 -7.54 -1.53 -0.59
C TYR A 184 -8.54 -1.76 -1.74
N LYS A 185 -8.08 -2.26 -2.90
CA LYS A 185 -8.95 -2.56 -4.05
C LYS A 185 -9.96 -3.65 -3.70
N TYR A 186 -9.54 -4.71 -2.99
CA TYR A 186 -10.45 -5.76 -2.53
C TYR A 186 -11.50 -5.21 -1.57
N GLN A 187 -11.10 -4.41 -0.58
CA GLN A 187 -12.04 -3.78 0.37
C GLN A 187 -13.02 -2.83 -0.32
N SER A 188 -12.57 -2.07 -1.34
CA SER A 188 -13.45 -1.19 -2.10
C SER A 188 -14.45 -1.95 -2.97
N ASN A 189 -14.06 -3.11 -3.50
CA ASN A 189 -14.94 -3.92 -4.33
C ASN A 189 -16.00 -4.64 -3.49
N SER A 190 -15.67 -5.10 -2.28
CA SER A 190 -16.68 -5.70 -1.39
C SER A 190 -17.69 -4.66 -0.91
N ASP A 191 -17.26 -3.43 -0.60
CA ASP A 191 -18.11 -2.29 -0.27
C ASP A 191 -19.08 -1.89 -1.42
N MET A 192 -18.71 -2.07 -2.70
CA MET A 192 -19.56 -1.74 -3.87
C MET A 192 -20.64 -2.78 -4.17
N THR A 193 -20.54 -3.97 -3.59
CA THR A 193 -21.49 -5.08 -3.80
C THR A 193 -22.62 -5.15 -2.77
N ILE A 194 -22.74 -4.13 -1.91
CA ILE A 194 -23.83 -3.94 -0.94
C ILE A 194 -24.84 -2.94 -1.47
#